data_AF-A0A4Z1GR50-F1
#
_entry.id   AF-A0A4Z1GR50-F1
#
_cell.length_a   1.000
_cell.length_b   1.000
_cell.length_c   1.000
_cell.angle_alpha   90.00
_cell.angle_beta   90.00
_cell.angle_gamma   90.00
#
_symmetry.space_group_name_H-M   'P 1'
#
loop_
_entity.id
_entity.type
_entity.pdbx_description
1 polymer ?
#
loop_
_entity_poly.entity_id
_entity_poly.type
_entity_poly.pdbx_seq_one_letter_code
_entity_poly.pdbx_strand_id
1 'polypeptide(L)'
;MAPSQQPESVSRMENWESSHLDRMYVDDLMELHQQDLKQREVMSMIRLKASSMENDPEIDKEKLLTEHVTERWIKNVIFVRDGQKCIIANDIGHRKDFWYSWFEENLDDRRRKYLVDPRGQTLKEIDHTSKNRRAFMKDTQHKSEEGWHLPQSHDRHLSKFPQANFPRAAEIFDKILGHLVQIVDAALIPQIATTNWKRKFSGSPHHTTSQDCYPYTTIEVGVLTATVHGRLWVLRKVHQSQIDATCLRVCKAWNQMGGTLLYCLNCYDFGTNNPTKDESPGSWIDGSLWRPSPKKPFFVARDDSPRIFNSKVQKGTRDIRRQVVIKKLVGWVYHDPFLRFLYMIGVKNAALLHTLSFSSEVRCHQCQQGHFCDDGLLESFRVYIPVMNALCPNVQKLILNIKTDSQAGAVKIFERKLREFFEGELRNLRSLTELVVVDLIVDGYELPDGDIGSISTAQLAKPTVSYFRKRAS
;
A
#
# COMPACT_ATOMS: atom_id res chain seq x y z
N MET A 1 -15.94 -55.20 -50.63
CA MET A 1 -15.45 -54.84 -49.28
C MET A 1 -13.96 -54.58 -49.37
N ALA A 2 -13.53 -53.34 -49.21
CA ALA A 2 -12.13 -52.93 -49.09
C ALA A 2 -12.01 -52.06 -47.81
N PRO A 3 -10.99 -52.25 -46.97
CA PRO A 3 -10.98 -51.69 -45.62
C PRO A 3 -10.46 -50.25 -45.56
N SER A 4 -11.18 -49.47 -44.77
CA SER A 4 -10.82 -48.28 -43.97
C SER A 4 -9.31 -47.99 -43.82
N GLN A 5 -8.86 -46.84 -44.33
CA GLN A 5 -7.67 -46.15 -43.84
C GLN A 5 -8.07 -45.09 -42.81
N GLN A 6 -7.65 -45.28 -41.56
CA GLN A 6 -7.71 -44.24 -40.53
C GLN A 6 -6.64 -43.17 -40.80
N PRO A 7 -6.84 -41.91 -40.37
CA PRO A 7 -5.83 -40.87 -40.48
C PRO A 7 -4.67 -41.16 -39.52
N GLU A 8 -3.44 -41.18 -40.03
CA GLU A 8 -2.23 -41.32 -39.22
C GLU A 8 -2.11 -40.17 -38.21
N SER A 9 -1.78 -40.55 -36.97
CA SER A 9 -1.61 -39.63 -35.84
C SER A 9 -0.39 -38.71 -36.02
N VAL A 10 -0.52 -37.46 -35.56
CA VAL A 10 0.48 -36.37 -35.57
C VAL A 10 1.70 -36.65 -34.66
N SER A 11 1.92 -37.89 -34.23
CA SER A 11 2.95 -38.27 -33.25
C SER A 11 4.36 -38.46 -33.84
N ARG A 12 4.60 -38.11 -35.11
CA ARG A 12 5.87 -38.38 -35.83
C ARG A 12 6.71 -37.15 -36.19
N MET A 13 6.56 -36.02 -35.50
CA MET A 13 7.39 -34.82 -35.68
C MET A 13 8.51 -34.66 -34.64
N GLU A 14 9.17 -35.75 -34.23
CA GLU A 14 10.20 -35.66 -33.17
C GLU A 14 11.58 -35.14 -33.62
N ASN A 15 11.85 -34.96 -34.92
CA ASN A 15 13.17 -34.47 -35.39
C ASN A 15 13.05 -33.40 -36.49
N TRP A 16 12.28 -32.34 -36.25
CA TRP A 16 12.30 -31.15 -37.09
C TRP A 16 13.21 -30.09 -36.47
N GLU A 17 14.42 -29.90 -37.01
CA GLU A 17 15.27 -28.74 -36.69
C GLU A 17 14.64 -27.48 -37.30
N SER A 18 13.64 -26.93 -36.60
CA SER A 18 12.85 -25.84 -37.13
C SER A 18 13.67 -24.56 -37.18
N SER A 19 13.56 -23.83 -38.29
CA SER A 19 14.09 -22.47 -38.36
C SER A 19 13.39 -21.59 -37.31
N HIS A 20 14.00 -20.47 -36.95
CA HIS A 20 13.38 -19.49 -36.04
C HIS A 20 12.02 -18.99 -36.59
N LEU A 21 11.88 -18.92 -37.92
CA LEU A 21 10.64 -18.55 -38.61
C LEU A 21 9.56 -19.61 -38.45
N ASP A 22 9.89 -20.91 -38.58
CA ASP A 22 8.93 -22.00 -38.38
C ASP A 22 8.37 -22.02 -36.95
N ARG A 23 9.22 -21.71 -35.95
CA ARG A 23 8.76 -21.55 -34.55
C ARG A 23 7.80 -20.38 -34.38
N MET A 24 8.09 -19.24 -34.99
CA MET A 24 7.20 -18.07 -34.92
C MET A 24 5.82 -18.37 -35.53
N TYR A 25 5.76 -19.04 -36.69
CA TYR A 25 4.48 -19.42 -37.29
C TYR A 25 3.70 -20.44 -36.46
N VAL A 26 4.39 -21.39 -35.82
CA VAL A 26 3.75 -22.35 -34.92
C VAL A 26 3.20 -21.66 -33.67
N ASP A 27 3.95 -20.74 -33.06
CA ASP A 27 3.51 -19.98 -31.88
C ASP A 27 2.27 -19.12 -32.21
N ASP A 28 2.27 -18.43 -33.35
CA ASP A 28 1.12 -17.64 -33.82
C ASP A 28 -0.12 -18.53 -34.06
N LEU A 29 0.04 -19.70 -34.69
CA LEU A 29 -1.06 -20.66 -34.90
C LEU A 29 -1.60 -21.23 -33.60
N MET A 30 -0.73 -21.49 -32.63
CA MET A 30 -1.13 -21.94 -31.30
C MET A 30 -1.91 -20.85 -30.55
N GLU A 31 -1.48 -19.59 -30.63
CA GLU A 31 -2.20 -18.46 -30.05
C GLU A 31 -3.59 -18.29 -30.67
N LEU A 32 -3.69 -18.35 -32.01
CA LEU A 32 -4.96 -18.33 -32.74
C LEU A 32 -5.91 -19.44 -32.30
N HIS A 33 -5.40 -20.66 -32.16
CA HIS A 33 -6.21 -21.81 -31.75
C HIS A 33 -6.72 -21.68 -30.31
N GLN A 34 -5.86 -21.27 -29.38
CA GLN A 34 -6.25 -21.03 -27.98
C GLN A 34 -7.32 -19.93 -27.88
N GLN A 35 -7.17 -18.86 -28.67
CA GLN A 35 -8.15 -17.80 -28.70
C GLN A 35 -9.50 -18.27 -29.26
N ASP A 36 -9.52 -19.05 -30.35
CA ASP A 36 -10.75 -19.58 -30.93
C ASP A 36 -11.49 -20.50 -29.95
N LEU A 37 -10.77 -21.38 -29.24
CA LEU A 37 -11.36 -22.21 -28.18
C LEU A 37 -12.03 -21.36 -27.10
N LYS A 38 -11.34 -20.31 -26.64
CA LYS A 38 -11.86 -19.41 -25.62
C LYS A 38 -13.06 -18.59 -26.11
N GLN A 39 -13.02 -18.13 -27.36
CA GLN A 39 -14.14 -17.44 -28.00
C GLN A 39 -15.37 -18.35 -28.05
N ARG A 40 -15.21 -19.62 -28.43
CA ARG A 40 -16.31 -20.60 -28.47
C ARG A 40 -16.91 -20.87 -27.10
N GLU A 41 -16.07 -21.02 -26.08
CA GLU A 41 -16.49 -21.22 -24.69
C GLU A 41 -17.34 -20.05 -24.22
N VAL A 42 -16.86 -18.80 -24.38
CA VAL A 42 -17.61 -17.62 -23.95
C VAL A 42 -18.91 -17.47 -24.74
N MET A 43 -18.88 -17.66 -26.06
CA MET A 43 -20.09 -17.61 -26.88
C MET A 43 -21.13 -18.68 -26.48
N SER A 44 -20.70 -19.86 -26.00
CA SER A 44 -21.62 -20.88 -25.48
C SER A 44 -22.32 -20.42 -24.20
N MET A 45 -21.62 -19.75 -23.29
CA MET A 45 -22.20 -19.15 -22.09
C MET A 45 -23.19 -18.04 -22.43
N ILE A 46 -22.86 -17.18 -23.39
CA ILE A 46 -23.76 -16.11 -23.86
C ILE A 46 -25.03 -16.68 -24.48
N ARG A 47 -24.93 -17.75 -25.27
CA ARG A 47 -26.11 -18.43 -25.85
C ARG A 47 -27.03 -18.98 -24.76
N LEU A 48 -26.46 -19.63 -23.74
CA LEU A 48 -27.23 -20.14 -22.60
C LEU A 48 -27.91 -19.00 -21.82
N LYS A 49 -27.18 -17.91 -21.56
CA LYS A 49 -27.72 -16.72 -20.89
C LYS A 49 -28.86 -16.09 -21.69
N ALA A 50 -28.70 -15.95 -23.01
CA ALA A 50 -29.74 -15.41 -23.89
C ALA A 50 -31.01 -16.28 -23.91
N SER A 51 -30.86 -17.61 -23.98
CA SER A 51 -32.01 -18.54 -23.91
C SER A 51 -32.74 -18.48 -22.57
N SER A 52 -32.06 -18.16 -21.46
CA SER A 52 -32.72 -18.00 -20.16
C SER A 52 -33.50 -16.68 -20.00
N MET A 53 -33.33 -15.73 -20.93
CA MET A 53 -33.95 -14.39 -20.89
C MET A 53 -35.08 -14.25 -21.93
N GLU A 54 -35.67 -15.37 -22.36
CA GLU A 54 -36.55 -15.62 -23.52
C GLU A 54 -37.81 -14.73 -23.71
N ASN A 55 -38.03 -13.69 -22.88
CA ASN A 55 -39.18 -12.77 -23.01
C ASN A 55 -38.82 -11.36 -23.51
N ASP A 56 -37.55 -11.10 -23.87
CA ASP A 56 -37.14 -9.77 -24.35
C ASP A 56 -36.64 -9.85 -25.82
N PRO A 57 -37.45 -9.40 -26.80
CA PRO A 57 -37.13 -9.47 -28.22
C PRO A 57 -35.99 -8.53 -28.67
N GLU A 58 -35.46 -7.71 -27.77
CA GLU A 58 -34.40 -6.73 -28.04
C GLU A 58 -32.99 -7.19 -27.61
N ILE A 59 -32.83 -8.45 -27.18
CA ILE A 59 -31.54 -8.97 -26.70
C ILE A 59 -30.55 -9.14 -27.86
N ASP A 60 -29.72 -8.12 -28.04
CA ASP A 60 -28.54 -8.17 -28.89
C ASP A 60 -27.44 -9.06 -28.26
N LYS A 61 -27.15 -10.19 -28.90
CA LYS A 61 -26.10 -11.14 -28.48
C LYS A 61 -24.72 -10.48 -28.45
N GLU A 62 -24.48 -9.49 -29.30
CA GLU A 62 -23.24 -8.74 -29.35
C GLU A 62 -23.11 -7.84 -28.12
N LYS A 63 -24.19 -7.14 -27.75
CA LYS A 63 -24.27 -6.38 -26.50
C LYS A 63 -24.07 -7.26 -25.26
N LEU A 64 -24.73 -8.42 -25.18
CA LEU A 64 -24.55 -9.36 -24.07
C LEU A 64 -23.10 -9.88 -23.96
N LEU A 65 -22.47 -10.18 -25.11
CA LEU A 65 -21.06 -10.57 -25.14
C LEU A 65 -20.19 -9.44 -24.60
N THR A 66 -20.40 -8.22 -25.07
CA THR A 66 -19.62 -7.04 -24.66
C THR A 66 -19.78 -6.75 -23.17
N GLU A 67 -20.99 -6.76 -22.64
CA GLU A 67 -21.24 -6.61 -21.20
C GLU A 67 -20.54 -7.71 -20.42
N HIS A 68 -20.71 -8.97 -20.81
CA HIS A 68 -20.12 -10.10 -20.08
C HIS A 68 -18.59 -10.07 -20.08
N VAL A 69 -17.98 -9.77 -21.24
CA VAL A 69 -16.53 -9.70 -21.40
C VAL A 69 -15.95 -8.51 -20.64
N THR A 70 -16.63 -7.36 -20.61
CA THR A 70 -16.15 -6.15 -19.92
C THR A 70 -16.37 -6.24 -18.40
N GLU A 71 -17.55 -6.66 -17.93
CA GLU A 71 -17.87 -6.85 -16.50
C GLU A 71 -16.92 -7.85 -15.84
N ARG A 72 -16.68 -9.00 -16.49
CA ARG A 72 -15.79 -10.04 -15.96
C ARG A 72 -14.34 -9.87 -16.38
N TRP A 73 -14.02 -8.84 -17.17
CA TRP A 73 -12.69 -8.55 -17.70
C TRP A 73 -12.02 -9.78 -18.36
N ILE A 74 -12.75 -10.45 -19.26
CA ILE A 74 -12.34 -11.73 -19.85
C ILE A 74 -11.29 -11.47 -20.95
N LYS A 75 -10.06 -11.90 -20.69
CA LYS A 75 -8.92 -11.71 -21.60
C LYS A 75 -9.00 -12.59 -22.86
N ASN A 76 -8.41 -12.15 -23.96
CA ASN A 76 -8.26 -12.90 -25.22
C ASN A 76 -9.60 -13.34 -25.82
N VAL A 77 -10.59 -12.45 -25.81
CA VAL A 77 -11.89 -12.62 -26.48
C VAL A 77 -12.10 -11.39 -27.34
N ILE A 78 -12.45 -11.57 -28.61
CA ILE A 78 -12.79 -10.49 -29.52
C ILE A 78 -14.27 -10.16 -29.37
N PHE A 79 -14.58 -8.88 -29.19
CA PHE A 79 -15.93 -8.35 -29.07
C PHE A 79 -16.00 -6.95 -29.70
N VAL A 80 -17.18 -6.36 -29.77
CA VAL A 80 -17.38 -5.03 -30.34
C VAL A 80 -17.90 -4.08 -29.28
N ARG A 81 -17.19 -2.97 -29.10
CA ARG A 81 -17.58 -1.90 -28.18
C ARG A 81 -17.53 -0.58 -28.95
N ASP A 82 -18.61 0.19 -28.89
CA ASP A 82 -18.72 1.49 -29.56
C ASP A 82 -18.40 1.41 -31.08
N GLY A 83 -18.82 0.31 -31.73
CA GLY A 83 -18.58 0.05 -33.16
C GLY A 83 -17.16 -0.38 -33.52
N GLN A 84 -16.29 -0.61 -32.53
CA GLN A 84 -14.90 -1.01 -32.73
C GLN A 84 -14.65 -2.43 -32.24
N LYS A 85 -13.88 -3.20 -33.02
CA LYS A 85 -13.42 -4.54 -32.59
C LYS A 85 -12.34 -4.38 -31.51
N CYS A 86 -12.62 -4.93 -30.35
CA CYS A 86 -11.81 -4.86 -29.16
C CYS A 86 -11.33 -6.24 -28.73
N ILE A 87 -10.20 -6.27 -28.02
CA ILE A 87 -9.71 -7.45 -27.31
C ILE A 87 -9.13 -6.99 -25.97
N ILE A 88 -9.49 -7.67 -24.87
CA ILE A 88 -8.86 -7.43 -23.57
C ILE A 88 -7.57 -8.24 -23.52
N ALA A 89 -6.43 -7.56 -23.43
CA ALA A 89 -5.13 -8.20 -23.27
C ALA A 89 -4.72 -8.30 -21.79
N ASN A 90 -3.50 -8.80 -21.55
CA ASN A 90 -2.94 -8.83 -20.22
C ASN A 90 -2.77 -7.42 -19.64
N ASP A 91 -3.25 -7.26 -18.40
CA ASP A 91 -3.11 -6.04 -17.61
C ASP A 91 -1.64 -5.66 -17.43
N ILE A 92 -1.38 -4.36 -17.34
CA ILE A 92 -0.07 -3.76 -17.15
C ILE A 92 0.02 -3.33 -15.70
N GLY A 93 1.09 -3.67 -15.00
CA GLY A 93 1.28 -3.17 -13.65
C GLY A 93 2.52 -3.73 -12.97
N HIS A 94 2.79 -3.25 -11.76
CA HIS A 94 3.77 -3.84 -10.85
C HIS A 94 3.30 -5.16 -10.20
N ARG A 95 2.29 -5.84 -10.77
CA ARG A 95 1.99 -7.22 -10.41
C ARG A 95 3.17 -8.09 -10.82
N LYS A 96 4.12 -8.23 -9.90
CA LYS A 96 5.02 -9.36 -9.88
C LYS A 96 4.14 -10.53 -9.47
N ASP A 97 3.61 -11.28 -10.43
CA ASP A 97 2.94 -12.57 -10.21
C ASP A 97 3.92 -13.64 -9.68
N PHE A 98 5.01 -13.21 -9.02
CA PHE A 98 6.06 -14.07 -8.53
C PHE A 98 5.81 -14.36 -7.06
N TRP A 99 5.34 -15.58 -6.81
CA TRP A 99 5.79 -16.31 -5.64
C TRP A 99 7.30 -16.45 -5.79
N TYR A 100 8.05 -15.69 -5.00
CA TYR A 100 9.49 -15.81 -4.95
C TYR A 100 9.85 -17.19 -4.39
N SER A 101 10.19 -18.13 -5.27
CA SER A 101 10.48 -19.54 -4.95
C SER A 101 11.70 -19.77 -4.07
N TRP A 102 12.41 -18.70 -3.71
CA TRP A 102 13.67 -18.71 -2.98
C TRP A 102 13.56 -18.29 -1.51
N PHE A 103 12.36 -17.98 -1.01
CA PHE A 103 12.19 -17.80 0.44
C PHE A 103 12.34 -19.14 1.14
N GLU A 104 13.18 -19.19 2.16
CA GLU A 104 13.26 -20.32 3.07
C GLU A 104 12.09 -20.26 4.06
N GLU A 105 11.30 -21.33 4.10
CA GLU A 105 10.23 -21.48 5.09
C GLU A 105 10.84 -21.98 6.40
N ASN A 106 10.66 -21.20 7.46
CA ASN A 106 11.00 -21.59 8.82
C ASN A 106 9.72 -21.78 9.65
N LEU A 107 9.73 -22.74 10.56
CA LEU A 107 8.59 -23.05 11.42
C LEU A 107 8.96 -22.75 12.87
N ASP A 108 8.05 -22.12 13.61
CA ASP A 108 8.16 -22.08 15.07
C ASP A 108 7.47 -23.29 15.72
N ASP A 109 7.53 -23.35 17.06
CA ASP A 109 6.92 -24.43 17.86
C ASP A 109 5.40 -24.58 17.65
N ARG A 110 4.74 -23.54 17.14
CA ARG A 110 3.31 -23.52 16.82
C ARG A 110 3.02 -23.79 15.34
N ARG A 111 4.03 -24.24 14.58
CA ARG A 111 3.97 -24.47 13.14
C ARG A 111 3.58 -23.22 12.34
N ARG A 112 3.86 -22.02 12.87
CA ARG A 112 3.69 -20.77 12.11
C ARG A 112 4.83 -20.67 11.11
N LYS A 113 4.48 -20.44 9.84
CA LYS A 113 5.43 -20.33 8.72
C LYS A 113 6.01 -18.93 8.61
N TYR A 114 7.31 -18.80 8.71
CA TYR A 114 8.07 -17.57 8.50
C TYR A 114 8.83 -17.64 7.19
N LEU A 115 8.83 -16.55 6.43
CA LEU A 115 9.52 -16.45 5.15
C LEU A 115 10.82 -15.66 5.34
N VAL A 116 11.96 -16.30 5.10
CA VAL A 116 13.28 -15.67 5.19
C VAL A 116 13.88 -15.62 3.80
N ASP A 117 14.41 -14.46 3.38
CA ASP A 117 15.18 -14.37 2.14
C ASP A 117 16.65 -14.66 2.46
N PRO A 118 17.19 -15.84 2.08
CA PRO A 118 18.57 -16.19 2.40
C PRO A 118 19.60 -15.38 1.61
N ARG A 119 19.19 -14.70 0.53
CA ARG A 119 20.10 -14.04 -0.43
C ARG A 119 20.27 -12.55 -0.14
N GLY A 120 19.39 -11.98 0.69
CA GLY A 120 19.29 -10.53 0.90
C GLY A 120 18.67 -9.82 -0.32
N GLN A 121 18.01 -8.69 -0.10
CA GLN A 121 17.41 -7.93 -1.20
C GLN A 121 18.48 -7.19 -2.00
N THR A 122 18.66 -7.56 -3.27
CA THR A 122 19.45 -6.77 -4.22
C THR A 122 18.56 -5.73 -4.92
N LEU A 123 19.13 -4.59 -5.31
CA LEU A 123 18.39 -3.57 -6.10
C LEU A 123 17.82 -4.17 -7.39
N LYS A 124 18.56 -5.10 -8.02
CA LYS A 124 18.15 -5.83 -9.22
C LYS A 124 16.81 -6.56 -9.03
N GLU A 125 16.55 -7.10 -7.84
CA GLU A 125 15.31 -7.81 -7.50
C GLU A 125 14.15 -6.86 -7.18
N ILE A 126 14.47 -5.70 -6.61
CA ILE A 126 13.46 -4.68 -6.31
C ILE A 126 12.95 -4.06 -7.62
N ASP A 127 13.85 -3.75 -8.56
CA ASP A 127 13.51 -3.06 -9.82
C ASP A 127 13.04 -4.01 -10.94
N HIS A 128 12.83 -5.30 -10.63
CA HIS A 128 12.35 -6.27 -11.61
C HIS A 128 10.96 -5.89 -12.16
N THR A 129 10.86 -5.64 -13.47
CA THR A 129 9.60 -5.40 -14.16
C THR A 129 9.13 -6.67 -14.89
N SER A 130 7.81 -6.89 -14.95
CA SER A 130 7.24 -8.05 -15.64
C SER A 130 7.60 -8.05 -17.12
N LYS A 131 7.64 -9.22 -17.77
CA LYS A 131 7.90 -9.32 -19.22
C LYS A 131 6.89 -8.47 -20.02
N ASN A 132 5.62 -8.52 -19.64
CA ASN A 132 4.54 -7.75 -20.29
C ASN A 132 4.74 -6.24 -20.14
N ARG A 133 5.17 -5.76 -18.96
CA ARG A 133 5.49 -4.34 -18.79
C ARG A 133 6.71 -3.92 -19.61
N ARG A 134 7.75 -4.76 -19.68
CA ARG A 134 8.92 -4.46 -20.52
C ARG A 134 8.57 -4.42 -22.00
N ALA A 135 7.74 -5.35 -22.47
CA ALA A 135 7.23 -5.33 -23.85
C ALA A 135 6.41 -4.07 -24.10
N PHE A 136 5.45 -3.75 -23.23
CA PHE A 136 4.67 -2.52 -23.32
C PHE A 136 5.55 -1.27 -23.34
N MET A 137 6.51 -1.15 -22.40
CA MET A 137 7.45 -0.03 -22.36
C MET A 137 8.27 0.08 -23.64
N LYS A 138 8.67 -1.03 -24.26
CA LYS A 138 9.38 -1.05 -25.54
C LYS A 138 8.49 -0.58 -26.70
N ASP A 139 7.22 -0.98 -26.70
CA ASP A 139 6.27 -0.65 -27.77
C ASP A 139 5.73 0.79 -27.65
N THR A 140 5.65 1.32 -26.43
CA THR A 140 5.25 2.70 -26.14
C THR A 140 6.43 3.63 -25.90
N GLN A 141 7.66 3.12 -26.02
CA GLN A 141 8.86 3.88 -25.74
C GLN A 141 8.92 5.08 -26.69
N HIS A 142 8.94 6.29 -26.16
CA HIS A 142 9.20 7.44 -27.01
C HIS A 142 10.64 7.31 -27.55
N LYS A 143 10.87 7.63 -28.83
CA LYS A 143 12.21 7.50 -29.46
C LYS A 143 13.35 8.21 -28.70
N SER A 144 13.00 9.19 -27.84
CA SER A 144 13.98 9.88 -27.00
C SER A 144 14.41 9.10 -25.76
N GLU A 145 13.67 8.09 -25.31
CA GLU A 145 13.96 7.32 -24.09
C GLU A 145 15.23 6.48 -24.18
N GLU A 146 15.64 6.03 -25.38
CA GLU A 146 16.97 5.44 -25.60
C GLU A 146 18.10 6.41 -25.17
N GLY A 147 17.83 7.71 -25.19
CA GLY A 147 18.70 8.78 -24.75
C GLY A 147 18.38 9.32 -23.35
N TRP A 148 17.71 8.58 -22.46
CA TRP A 148 17.49 9.02 -21.06
C TRP A 148 18.58 8.53 -20.11
N HIS A 149 19.31 7.46 -20.47
CA HIS A 149 20.51 7.00 -19.77
C HIS A 149 21.76 7.81 -20.18
N LEU A 150 21.66 9.14 -20.11
CA LEU A 150 22.77 10.00 -20.48
C LEU A 150 23.83 9.97 -19.38
N PRO A 151 25.13 9.91 -19.71
CA PRO A 151 26.17 10.11 -18.72
C PRO A 151 26.03 11.53 -18.15
N GLN A 152 26.44 11.73 -16.89
CA GLN A 152 26.36 13.03 -16.22
C GLN A 152 27.11 14.14 -16.97
N SER A 153 28.11 13.76 -17.78
CA SER A 153 28.86 14.65 -18.66
C SER A 153 28.07 15.15 -19.87
N HIS A 154 26.94 14.54 -20.23
CA HIS A 154 26.13 14.92 -21.37
C HIS A 154 25.32 16.20 -21.11
N ASP A 155 25.23 17.10 -22.09
CA ASP A 155 24.63 18.43 -21.92
C ASP A 155 23.12 18.41 -21.65
N ARG A 156 22.45 17.37 -22.13
CA ARG A 156 21.02 17.11 -21.88
C ARG A 156 20.75 16.24 -20.65
N HIS A 157 21.78 15.92 -19.86
CA HIS A 157 21.58 15.17 -18.63
C HIS A 157 20.65 15.94 -17.69
N LEU A 158 19.76 15.22 -17.02
CA LEU A 158 18.73 15.82 -16.18
C LEU A 158 19.28 16.71 -15.06
N SER A 159 20.48 16.41 -14.55
CA SER A 159 21.15 17.25 -13.54
C SER A 159 21.73 18.55 -14.11
N LYS A 160 21.89 18.67 -15.43
CA LYS A 160 22.34 19.89 -16.11
C LYS A 160 21.18 20.76 -16.59
N PHE A 161 19.94 20.29 -16.41
CA PHE A 161 18.77 21.15 -16.60
C PHE A 161 18.93 22.38 -15.70
N PRO A 162 18.84 23.61 -16.23
CA PRO A 162 19.29 24.81 -15.52
C PRO A 162 18.37 25.13 -14.34
N GLN A 163 18.74 24.63 -13.15
CA GLN A 163 18.01 24.87 -11.90
C GLN A 163 18.19 26.30 -11.37
N ALA A 164 19.35 26.93 -11.65
CA ALA A 164 19.69 28.25 -11.09
C ALA A 164 19.17 29.43 -11.93
N ASN A 165 18.99 29.26 -13.24
CA ASN A 165 18.65 30.36 -14.16
C ASN A 165 17.22 30.29 -14.74
N PHE A 166 16.51 29.19 -14.51
CA PHE A 166 15.13 29.01 -14.98
C PHE A 166 14.26 28.47 -13.84
N PRO A 167 13.52 29.35 -13.12
CA PRO A 167 12.56 28.95 -12.08
C PRO A 167 11.58 27.86 -12.56
N ARG A 168 11.22 27.91 -13.87
CA ARG A 168 10.35 26.93 -14.52
C ARG A 168 10.90 25.49 -14.55
N ALA A 169 12.22 25.29 -14.49
CA ALA A 169 12.81 23.94 -14.47
C ALA A 169 12.61 23.25 -13.13
N ALA A 170 12.72 23.99 -12.02
CA ALA A 170 12.38 23.48 -10.69
C ALA A 170 10.89 23.14 -10.61
N GLU A 171 10.01 23.98 -11.15
CA GLU A 171 8.58 23.72 -11.24
C GLU A 171 8.24 22.44 -12.01
N ILE A 172 8.99 22.11 -13.07
CA ILE A 172 8.79 20.88 -13.83
C ILE A 172 9.14 19.65 -12.97
N PHE A 173 10.28 19.69 -12.26
CA PHE A 173 10.67 18.59 -11.39
C PHE A 173 9.71 18.42 -10.22
N ASP A 174 9.28 19.51 -9.59
CA ASP A 174 8.29 19.47 -8.51
C ASP A 174 6.95 18.93 -9.02
N LYS A 175 6.53 19.27 -10.24
CA LYS A 175 5.32 18.69 -10.85
C LYS A 175 5.47 17.20 -11.11
N ILE A 176 6.59 16.76 -11.70
CA ILE A 176 6.83 15.34 -11.98
C ILE A 176 6.89 14.55 -10.67
N LEU A 177 7.71 14.99 -9.72
CA LEU A 177 7.83 14.34 -8.42
C LEU A 177 6.53 14.41 -7.64
N GLY A 178 5.81 15.52 -7.66
CA GLY A 178 4.49 15.65 -7.04
C GLY A 178 3.51 14.59 -7.56
N HIS A 179 3.46 14.35 -8.87
CA HIS A 179 2.63 13.28 -9.43
C HIS A 179 3.07 11.87 -9.02
N LEU A 180 4.35 11.67 -8.70
CA LEU A 180 4.90 10.36 -8.36
C LEU A 180 4.87 10.07 -6.86
N VAL A 181 5.09 11.06 -6.01
CA VAL A 181 5.33 10.85 -4.56
C VAL A 181 4.36 11.59 -3.65
N GLN A 182 3.36 12.28 -4.20
CA GLN A 182 2.32 12.95 -3.43
C GLN A 182 0.95 12.39 -3.79
N ILE A 183 0.12 12.17 -2.77
CA ILE A 183 -1.31 11.93 -2.94
C ILE A 183 -2.05 13.17 -2.46
N VAL A 184 -2.88 13.71 -3.34
CA VAL A 184 -3.78 14.82 -3.02
C VAL A 184 -5.04 14.26 -2.37
N ASP A 185 -5.51 14.90 -1.30
CA ASP A 185 -6.77 14.60 -0.59
C ASP A 185 -6.90 13.19 0.02
N ALA A 186 -5.79 12.49 0.26
CA ALA A 186 -5.79 11.23 1.00
C ALA A 186 -4.64 11.15 2.02
N ALA A 187 -4.83 10.30 3.02
CA ALA A 187 -3.77 9.94 3.94
C ALA A 187 -3.08 8.64 3.48
N LEU A 188 -1.75 8.64 3.52
CA LEU A 188 -0.94 7.45 3.35
C LEU A 188 -0.99 6.61 4.61
N ILE A 189 -1.18 5.30 4.45
CA ILE A 189 -1.09 4.34 5.56
C ILE A 189 0.20 3.54 5.36
N PRO A 190 1.31 3.90 6.05
CA PRO A 190 2.57 3.20 5.86
C PRO A 190 2.47 1.74 6.31
N GLN A 191 2.66 0.82 5.36
CA GLN A 191 2.75 -0.59 5.66
C GLN A 191 4.22 -0.99 5.84
N ILE A 192 4.66 -1.09 7.09
CA ILE A 192 6.02 -1.52 7.40
C ILE A 192 6.00 -2.99 7.75
N ALA A 193 6.95 -3.72 7.17
CA ALA A 193 7.23 -5.09 7.58
C ALA A 193 7.68 -5.12 9.06
N THR A 194 6.75 -5.43 9.95
CA THR A 194 7.00 -5.67 11.38
C THR A 194 7.20 -7.14 11.68
N THR A 195 6.87 -8.03 10.74
CA THR A 195 7.05 -9.47 10.85
C THR A 195 7.35 -10.09 9.50
N ASN A 196 8.05 -11.21 9.45
CA ASN A 196 8.12 -12.10 8.29
C ASN A 196 7.26 -13.37 8.42
N TRP A 197 6.28 -13.35 9.33
CA TRP A 197 5.27 -14.40 9.44
C TRP A 197 4.35 -14.40 8.22
N LYS A 198 4.30 -15.50 7.46
CA LYS A 198 3.57 -15.64 6.18
C LYS A 198 2.13 -15.11 6.21
N ARG A 199 1.40 -15.31 7.32
CA ARG A 199 0.00 -14.85 7.47
C ARG A 199 -0.14 -13.32 7.61
N LYS A 200 0.89 -12.65 8.14
CA LYS A 200 0.90 -11.22 8.48
C LYS A 200 2.02 -10.47 7.76
N PHE A 201 2.71 -11.10 6.80
CA PHE A 201 3.84 -10.52 6.07
C PHE A 201 3.33 -9.47 5.09
N SER A 202 3.30 -8.21 5.54
CA SER A 202 2.94 -7.04 4.72
C SER A 202 4.12 -6.48 3.91
N GLY A 203 5.33 -7.04 4.09
CA GLY A 203 6.59 -6.43 3.64
C GLY A 203 6.94 -6.57 2.16
N SER A 204 6.19 -7.37 1.40
CA SER A 204 6.30 -7.38 -0.06
C SER A 204 5.09 -6.63 -0.61
N PRO A 205 5.27 -5.52 -1.36
CA PRO A 205 4.18 -4.79 -2.04
C PRO A 205 3.30 -5.68 -2.95
N HIS A 206 3.71 -6.93 -3.16
CA HIS A 206 3.13 -7.86 -4.11
C HIS A 206 2.39 -9.03 -3.43
N HIS A 207 2.32 -9.07 -2.10
CA HIS A 207 1.80 -10.22 -1.37
C HIS A 207 0.77 -9.85 -0.28
N THR A 208 -0.07 -8.84 -0.50
CA THR A 208 -1.34 -8.77 0.24
C THR A 208 -2.24 -9.91 -0.26
N THR A 209 -2.34 -10.98 0.51
CA THR A 209 -3.25 -12.11 0.23
C THR A 209 -4.72 -11.77 0.51
N SER A 210 -5.03 -10.54 0.92
CA SER A 210 -6.41 -10.08 1.06
C SER A 210 -6.96 -9.71 -0.32
N GLN A 211 -8.00 -10.43 -0.76
CA GLN A 211 -8.74 -10.16 -1.99
C GLN A 211 -9.36 -8.74 -2.06
N ASP A 212 -9.46 -8.02 -0.93
CA ASP A 212 -10.35 -6.86 -0.81
C ASP A 212 -9.65 -5.48 -0.81
N CYS A 213 -8.34 -5.42 -0.98
CA CYS A 213 -7.61 -4.14 -1.05
C CYS A 213 -6.57 -4.19 -2.15
N TYR A 214 -6.96 -3.83 -3.37
CA TYR A 214 -5.99 -3.58 -4.43
C TYR A 214 -5.25 -2.28 -4.10
N PRO A 215 -3.93 -2.30 -3.81
CA PRO A 215 -3.16 -1.10 -3.46
C PRO A 215 -2.85 -0.23 -4.69
N TYR A 216 -3.57 -0.46 -5.79
CA TYR A 216 -3.30 0.10 -7.09
C TYR A 216 -4.53 0.82 -7.63
N THR A 217 -4.32 2.04 -8.10
CA THR A 217 -5.27 2.69 -8.98
C THR A 217 -5.28 1.93 -10.30
N THR A 218 -6.46 1.54 -10.75
CA THR A 218 -6.62 0.75 -11.97
C THR A 218 -7.30 1.59 -13.03
N ILE A 219 -6.57 1.89 -14.10
CA ILE A 219 -7.07 2.70 -15.22
C ILE A 219 -7.19 1.79 -16.44
N GLU A 220 -8.29 1.88 -17.16
CA GLU A 220 -8.41 1.22 -18.47
C GLU A 220 -7.72 2.06 -19.54
N VAL A 221 -6.84 1.44 -20.32
CA VAL A 221 -6.22 2.05 -21.50
C VAL A 221 -6.52 1.20 -22.73
N GLY A 222 -6.82 1.86 -23.84
CA GLY A 222 -7.01 1.23 -25.14
C GLY A 222 -5.97 1.74 -26.13
N VAL A 223 -5.33 0.83 -26.87
CA VAL A 223 -4.42 1.18 -27.96
C VAL A 223 -4.79 0.38 -29.20
N LEU A 224 -4.98 1.09 -30.32
CA LEU A 224 -5.19 0.46 -31.62
C LEU A 224 -3.90 -0.24 -32.06
N THR A 225 -3.92 -1.56 -32.13
CA THR A 225 -2.73 -2.40 -32.38
C THR A 225 -2.98 -3.33 -33.57
N ALA A 226 -1.97 -3.52 -34.42
CA ALA A 226 -2.00 -4.56 -35.45
C ALA A 226 -1.75 -5.93 -34.79
N THR A 227 -2.69 -6.85 -34.95
CA THR A 227 -2.64 -8.21 -34.40
C THR A 227 -2.76 -9.24 -35.52
N VAL A 228 -2.56 -10.52 -35.20
CA VAL A 228 -2.83 -11.65 -36.12
C VAL A 228 -4.29 -11.69 -36.60
N HIS A 229 -5.20 -11.02 -35.90
CA HIS A 229 -6.63 -10.90 -36.25
C HIS A 229 -6.98 -9.59 -36.99
N GLY A 230 -5.97 -8.82 -37.41
CA GLY A 230 -6.13 -7.49 -37.98
C GLY A 230 -5.96 -6.38 -36.95
N ARG A 231 -6.40 -5.15 -37.27
CA ARG A 231 -6.32 -4.03 -36.33
C ARG A 231 -7.43 -4.13 -35.29
N LEU A 232 -7.03 -4.26 -34.02
CA LEU A 232 -7.94 -4.33 -32.88
C LEU A 232 -7.63 -3.24 -31.87
N TRP A 233 -8.65 -2.75 -31.19
CA TRP A 233 -8.48 -1.96 -29.98
C TRP A 233 -8.11 -2.88 -28.81
N VAL A 234 -6.84 -2.84 -28.42
CA VAL A 234 -6.33 -3.67 -27.33
C VAL A 234 -6.55 -2.94 -26.02
N LEU A 235 -7.53 -3.40 -25.24
CA LEU A 235 -7.88 -2.87 -23.93
C LEU A 235 -7.04 -3.56 -22.85
N ARG A 236 -6.53 -2.78 -21.89
CA ARG A 236 -5.72 -3.28 -20.77
C ARG A 236 -6.07 -2.48 -19.51
N LYS A 237 -6.07 -3.13 -18.36
CA LYS A 237 -6.01 -2.41 -17.07
C LYS A 237 -4.56 -2.08 -16.76
N VAL A 238 -4.31 -0.84 -16.39
CA VAL A 238 -3.02 -0.34 -15.91
C VAL A 238 -3.14 -0.15 -14.40
N HIS A 239 -2.44 -1.00 -13.64
CA HIS A 239 -2.38 -0.96 -12.19
C HIS A 239 -1.16 -0.14 -11.76
N GLN A 240 -1.41 1.06 -11.25
CA GLN A 240 -0.38 1.99 -10.76
C GLN A 240 -0.44 2.08 -9.25
N SER A 241 0.74 2.08 -8.61
CA SER A 241 0.83 2.39 -7.19
C SER A 241 0.40 3.83 -6.97
N GLN A 242 -0.28 4.09 -5.86
CA GLN A 242 -0.67 5.45 -5.51
C GLN A 242 0.54 6.40 -5.34
N ILE A 243 1.68 5.83 -4.95
CA ILE A 243 2.99 6.49 -4.94
C ILE A 243 4.02 5.57 -5.60
N ASP A 244 4.90 6.16 -6.41
CA ASP A 244 6.12 5.56 -6.92
C ASP A 244 7.37 6.31 -6.42
N ALA A 245 7.83 5.93 -5.24
CA ALA A 245 9.07 6.44 -4.65
C ALA A 245 10.34 5.78 -5.20
N THR A 246 10.25 4.86 -6.19
CA THR A 246 11.46 4.24 -6.77
C THR A 246 12.33 5.25 -7.50
N CYS A 247 11.72 6.29 -8.07
CA CYS A 247 12.40 7.43 -8.70
C CYS A 247 13.36 8.16 -7.75
N LEU A 248 13.13 8.11 -6.44
CA LEU A 248 13.99 8.75 -5.42
C LEU A 248 15.34 8.05 -5.25
N ARG A 249 15.55 6.89 -5.90
CA ARG A 249 16.82 6.15 -5.91
C ARG A 249 17.74 6.55 -7.05
N VAL A 250 17.24 7.27 -8.04
CA VAL A 250 17.97 7.60 -9.28
C VAL A 250 19.22 8.43 -8.99
N CYS A 251 19.09 9.50 -8.20
CA CYS A 251 20.22 10.33 -7.79
C CYS A 251 19.95 11.08 -6.48
N LYS A 252 21.01 11.65 -5.89
CA LYS A 252 20.91 12.42 -4.63
C LYS A 252 19.96 13.62 -4.73
N ALA A 253 19.95 14.32 -5.85
CA ALA A 253 19.09 15.50 -6.03
C ALA A 253 17.60 15.11 -6.03
N TRP A 254 17.24 14.06 -6.77
CA TRP A 254 15.88 13.50 -6.76
C TRP A 254 15.50 12.98 -5.39
N ASN A 255 16.42 12.30 -4.71
CA ASN A 255 16.19 11.84 -3.34
C ASN A 255 15.88 12.98 -2.37
N GLN A 256 16.61 14.10 -2.46
CA GLN A 256 16.42 15.25 -1.57
C GLN A 256 15.11 15.99 -1.88
N MET A 257 14.89 16.35 -3.15
CA MET A 257 13.71 17.09 -3.60
C MET A 257 12.44 16.25 -3.41
N GLY A 258 12.44 15.04 -3.96
CA GLY A 258 11.28 14.14 -3.85
C GLY A 258 11.10 13.58 -2.45
N GLY A 259 12.15 13.43 -1.65
CA GLY A 259 12.02 13.11 -0.22
C GLY A 259 11.30 14.22 0.55
N THR A 260 11.58 15.48 0.23
CA THR A 260 10.86 16.62 0.81
C THR A 260 9.39 16.58 0.44
N LEU A 261 9.05 16.38 -0.84
CA LEU A 261 7.66 16.27 -1.29
C LEU A 261 6.95 15.06 -0.64
N LEU A 262 7.60 13.89 -0.63
CA LEU A 262 7.07 12.67 -0.05
C LEU A 262 6.73 12.86 1.44
N TYR A 263 7.67 13.35 2.26
CA TYR A 263 7.46 13.40 3.71
C TYR A 263 6.74 14.66 4.19
N CYS A 264 6.92 15.80 3.52
CA CYS A 264 6.33 17.07 3.94
C CYS A 264 4.90 17.25 3.43
N LEU A 265 4.60 16.89 2.17
CA LEU A 265 3.33 17.24 1.56
C LEU A 265 2.26 16.15 1.66
N ASN A 266 2.60 14.98 2.18
CA ASN A 266 1.62 13.91 2.42
C ASN A 266 1.13 13.91 3.87
N CYS A 267 -0.12 13.48 4.06
CA CYS A 267 -0.65 13.09 5.36
C CYS A 267 -0.32 11.62 5.61
N TYR A 268 0.16 11.29 6.81
CA TYR A 268 0.46 9.91 7.20
C TYR A 268 -0.46 9.46 8.33
N ASP A 269 -1.29 8.45 8.08
CA ASP A 269 -2.23 7.87 9.03
C ASP A 269 -1.68 6.61 9.71
N PHE A 270 -1.84 6.57 11.03
CA PHE A 270 -1.37 5.46 11.86
C PHE A 270 -2.45 4.98 12.83
N GLY A 271 -2.62 3.66 12.89
CA GLY A 271 -3.28 3.01 14.02
C GLY A 271 -2.37 2.92 15.26
N THR A 272 -2.95 2.53 16.38
CA THR A 272 -2.17 2.18 17.58
C THR A 272 -1.74 0.71 17.56
N ASN A 273 -0.68 0.39 18.31
CA ASN A 273 -0.20 -0.98 18.43
C ASN A 273 -1.19 -1.89 19.16
N ASN A 274 -1.26 -3.16 18.76
CA ASN A 274 -1.94 -4.20 19.53
C ASN A 274 -0.90 -5.15 20.16
N PRO A 275 -0.78 -5.21 21.49
CA PRO A 275 0.30 -5.94 22.15
C PRO A 275 0.15 -7.47 22.17
N THR A 276 -0.87 -8.03 21.52
CA THR A 276 -1.09 -9.47 21.46
C THR A 276 -0.01 -10.23 20.71
N LYS A 277 0.00 -11.57 20.85
CA LYS A 277 0.93 -12.41 20.10
C LYS A 277 0.65 -12.48 18.61
N ASP A 278 -0.59 -12.27 18.21
CA ASP A 278 -1.03 -12.44 16.83
C ASP A 278 -1.02 -11.11 16.07
N GLU A 279 -1.26 -9.98 16.75
CA GLU A 279 -1.16 -8.64 16.15
C GLU A 279 0.23 -7.99 16.32
N SER A 280 0.99 -8.37 17.35
CA SER A 280 2.45 -8.12 17.46
C SER A 280 3.26 -9.42 17.35
N PRO A 281 3.27 -10.08 16.18
CA PRO A 281 4.00 -11.33 15.97
C PRO A 281 5.52 -11.11 15.97
N GLY A 282 6.27 -12.16 16.32
CA GLY A 282 7.73 -12.14 16.19
C GLY A 282 8.19 -12.17 14.74
N SER A 283 9.49 -12.04 14.53
CA SER A 283 10.15 -12.31 13.26
C SER A 283 11.18 -13.40 13.40
N TRP A 284 11.37 -14.20 12.36
CA TRP A 284 12.51 -15.08 12.25
C TRP A 284 13.72 -14.28 11.79
N ILE A 285 14.72 -14.11 12.66
CA ILE A 285 15.93 -13.30 12.39
C ILE A 285 17.15 -14.05 12.91
N ASP A 286 18.16 -14.24 12.05
CA ASP A 286 19.40 -14.99 12.31
C ASP A 286 19.11 -16.35 12.97
N GLY A 287 18.31 -17.18 12.30
CA GLY A 287 18.05 -18.57 12.71
C GLY A 287 17.17 -18.76 13.94
N SER A 288 16.53 -17.72 14.47
CA SER A 288 15.67 -17.84 15.66
C SER A 288 14.47 -16.90 15.62
N LEU A 289 13.41 -17.30 16.33
CA LEU A 289 12.24 -16.45 16.54
C LEU A 289 12.58 -15.32 17.51
N TRP A 290 12.69 -14.11 17.00
CA TRP A 290 12.90 -12.90 17.77
C TRP A 290 11.58 -12.14 17.94
N ARG A 291 11.14 -11.99 19.19
CA ARG A 291 9.91 -11.27 19.54
C ARG A 291 10.14 -10.40 20.77
N PRO A 292 10.59 -9.15 20.59
CA PRO A 292 10.76 -8.24 21.72
C PRO A 292 9.38 -7.85 22.28
N SER A 293 9.33 -7.39 23.53
CA SER A 293 8.07 -7.04 24.21
C SER A 293 7.35 -5.88 23.49
N PRO A 294 6.10 -6.05 23.04
CA PRO A 294 5.32 -4.96 22.40
C PRO A 294 4.76 -3.94 23.38
N LYS A 295 4.82 -4.21 24.69
CA LYS A 295 4.21 -3.36 25.72
C LYS A 295 4.92 -2.00 25.81
N LYS A 296 4.18 -0.92 25.56
CA LYS A 296 4.61 0.47 25.79
C LYS A 296 4.87 0.73 27.29
N PRO A 297 5.76 1.69 27.62
CA PRO A 297 5.88 2.15 29.00
C PRO A 297 4.56 2.82 29.44
N PHE A 298 4.18 2.65 30.71
CA PHE A 298 3.00 3.26 31.31
C PHE A 298 3.32 3.77 32.72
N PHE A 299 2.54 4.72 33.24
CA PHE A 299 2.65 5.18 34.62
C PHE A 299 2.15 4.10 35.58
N VAL A 300 2.98 3.72 36.54
CA VAL A 300 2.58 2.88 37.68
C VAL A 300 2.33 3.81 38.85
N ALA A 301 1.28 3.62 39.64
CA ALA A 301 0.95 4.54 40.76
C ALA A 301 1.94 4.54 41.95
N ARG A 302 3.09 3.86 41.83
CA ARG A 302 4.13 3.83 42.87
C ARG A 302 5.23 4.85 42.56
N ASP A 303 5.71 5.53 43.59
CA ASP A 303 6.72 6.59 43.50
C ASP A 303 7.97 6.11 42.74
N ASP A 304 8.52 7.00 41.90
CA ASP A 304 9.48 6.81 40.77
C ASP A 304 8.88 6.58 39.37
N SER A 305 7.55 6.49 39.24
CA SER A 305 6.94 6.18 37.94
C SER A 305 7.18 7.18 36.81
N PRO A 306 7.23 8.51 37.01
CA PRO A 306 7.49 9.44 35.91
C PRO A 306 8.93 9.38 35.43
N ARG A 307 9.90 9.22 36.33
CA ARG A 307 11.32 9.11 36.00
C ARG A 307 11.61 7.84 35.19
N ILE A 308 11.05 6.71 35.62
CA ILE A 308 11.20 5.42 34.92
C ILE A 308 10.52 5.48 33.54
N PHE A 309 9.31 6.03 33.47
CA PHE A 309 8.59 6.24 32.21
C PHE A 309 9.44 7.07 31.24
N ASN A 310 9.89 8.25 31.68
CA ASN A 310 10.70 9.15 30.86
C ASN A 310 12.01 8.50 30.40
N SER A 311 12.70 7.76 31.28
CA SER A 311 13.93 7.03 30.92
C SER A 311 13.68 5.98 29.82
N LYS A 312 12.56 5.24 29.90
CA LYS A 312 12.17 4.25 28.88
C LYS A 312 11.84 4.91 27.54
N VAL A 313 11.06 6.00 27.56
CA VAL A 313 10.72 6.76 26.35
C VAL A 313 12.00 7.32 25.71
N GLN A 314 12.86 7.97 26.49
CA GLN A 314 14.14 8.49 26.01
C GLN A 314 15.04 7.40 25.41
N LYS A 315 15.03 6.18 25.97
CA LYS A 315 15.73 5.05 25.38
C LYS A 315 15.20 4.74 23.98
N GLY A 316 13.88 4.61 23.81
CA GLY A 316 13.27 4.40 22.50
C GLY A 316 13.59 5.51 21.50
N THR A 317 13.50 6.78 21.93
CA THR A 317 13.88 7.93 21.09
C THR A 317 15.35 7.87 20.66
N ARG A 318 16.27 7.47 21.56
CA ARG A 318 17.69 7.30 21.23
C ARG A 318 17.91 6.15 20.26
N ASP A 319 17.20 5.04 20.41
CA ASP A 319 17.32 3.88 19.53
C ASP A 319 16.90 4.22 18.10
N ILE A 320 15.79 4.98 17.93
CA ILE A 320 15.37 5.54 16.64
C ILE A 320 16.43 6.48 16.07
N ARG A 321 16.92 7.42 16.89
CA ARG A 321 17.91 8.41 16.47
C ARG A 321 19.22 7.79 16.00
N ARG A 322 19.69 6.76 16.71
CA ARG A 322 20.94 6.07 16.44
C ARG A 322 20.82 4.97 15.39
N GLN A 323 19.61 4.66 14.91
CA GLN A 323 19.39 3.56 13.96
C GLN A 323 20.04 2.26 14.45
N VAL A 324 19.81 1.92 15.73
CA VAL A 324 20.42 0.72 16.30
C VAL A 324 19.99 -0.52 15.51
N VAL A 325 20.83 -1.55 15.48
CA VAL A 325 20.46 -2.84 14.85
C VAL A 325 19.12 -3.32 15.37
N ILE A 326 18.27 -3.85 14.49
CA ILE A 326 16.88 -4.21 14.78
C ILE A 326 16.71 -5.05 16.06
N LYS A 327 17.60 -6.03 16.30
CA LYS A 327 17.59 -6.88 17.51
C LYS A 327 17.85 -6.13 18.82
N LYS A 328 18.44 -4.93 18.76
CA LYS A 328 18.72 -4.05 19.90
C LYS A 328 17.63 -2.99 20.12
N LEU A 329 16.70 -2.84 19.17
CA LEU A 329 15.59 -1.89 19.27
C LEU A 329 14.64 -2.31 20.39
N VAL A 330 14.20 -1.35 21.21
CA VAL A 330 13.16 -1.62 22.21
C VAL A 330 11.88 -2.13 21.55
N GLY A 331 11.26 -3.17 22.13
CA GLY A 331 10.19 -3.90 21.46
C GLY A 331 8.94 -3.10 21.15
N TRP A 332 8.56 -2.14 21.99
CA TRP A 332 7.41 -1.27 21.71
C TRP A 332 7.65 -0.31 20.54
N VAL A 333 8.91 0.06 20.24
CA VAL A 333 9.24 0.79 19.00
C VAL A 333 9.25 -0.14 17.80
N TYR A 334 9.61 -1.41 17.99
CA TYR A 334 9.62 -2.40 16.91
C TYR A 334 8.21 -2.73 16.38
N HIS A 335 7.24 -2.89 17.28
CA HIS A 335 5.88 -3.31 16.92
C HIS A 335 4.95 -2.14 16.59
N ASP A 336 5.16 -0.97 17.19
CA ASP A 336 4.24 0.16 16.99
C ASP A 336 4.37 0.80 15.60
N PRO A 337 3.27 0.91 14.82
CA PRO A 337 3.34 1.37 13.42
C PRO A 337 4.01 2.73 13.24
N PHE A 338 3.64 3.71 14.07
CA PHE A 338 4.19 5.07 13.99
C PHE A 338 5.67 5.10 14.38
N LEU A 339 6.01 4.51 15.51
CA LEU A 339 7.40 4.54 16.00
C LEU A 339 8.33 3.72 15.11
N ARG A 340 7.84 2.61 14.58
CA ARG A 340 8.55 1.81 13.60
C ARG A 340 8.74 2.57 12.29
N PHE A 341 7.77 3.36 11.86
CA PHE A 341 7.91 4.25 10.71
C PHE A 341 9.03 5.26 10.90
N LEU A 342 9.06 5.96 12.04
CA LEU A 342 10.15 6.88 12.35
C LEU A 342 11.52 6.19 12.36
N TYR A 343 11.59 4.96 12.88
CA TYR A 343 12.80 4.14 12.79
C TYR A 343 13.18 3.86 11.34
N MET A 344 12.24 3.43 10.49
CA MET A 344 12.54 3.03 9.11
C MET A 344 12.93 4.21 8.21
N ILE A 345 12.28 5.36 8.32
CA ILE A 345 12.60 6.52 7.47
C ILE A 345 13.81 7.30 7.97
N GLY A 346 14.19 7.12 9.24
CA GLY A 346 15.29 7.81 9.89
C GLY A 346 14.99 9.28 10.24
N VAL A 347 15.83 9.84 11.10
CA VAL A 347 15.58 11.16 11.71
C VAL A 347 15.57 12.33 10.73
N LYS A 348 16.31 12.23 9.62
CA LYS A 348 16.34 13.28 8.59
C LYS A 348 14.98 13.41 7.91
N ASN A 349 14.38 12.29 7.55
CA ASN A 349 13.06 12.26 6.91
C ASN A 349 11.93 12.47 7.91
N ALA A 350 12.07 11.96 9.14
CA ALA A 350 11.12 12.24 10.23
C ALA A 350 11.00 13.74 10.52
N ALA A 351 12.09 14.49 10.40
CA ALA A 351 12.07 15.94 10.55
C ALA A 351 11.34 16.67 9.41
N LEU A 352 11.12 16.03 8.26
CA LEU A 352 10.36 16.61 7.14
C LEU A 352 8.86 16.39 7.30
N LEU A 353 8.41 15.51 8.21
CA LEU A 353 7.00 15.24 8.44
C LEU A 353 6.27 16.50 8.89
N HIS A 354 5.15 16.79 8.24
CA HIS A 354 4.35 17.98 8.50
C HIS A 354 2.95 17.67 9.03
N THR A 355 2.30 16.66 8.44
CA THR A 355 0.92 16.29 8.75
C THR A 355 0.86 14.82 9.18
N LEU A 356 0.38 14.59 10.40
CA LEU A 356 0.15 13.25 10.93
C LEU A 356 -1.33 13.04 11.25
N SER A 357 -1.81 11.83 11.01
CA SER A 357 -3.14 11.37 11.34
C SER A 357 -3.03 10.13 12.23
N PHE A 358 -3.90 10.05 13.24
CA PHE A 358 -3.98 8.89 14.11
C PHE A 358 -5.41 8.44 14.28
N SER A 359 -5.64 7.15 14.10
CA SER A 359 -6.97 6.53 14.13
C SER A 359 -7.00 5.44 15.19
N SER A 360 -7.74 5.63 16.29
CA SER A 360 -7.84 4.64 17.36
C SER A 360 -9.01 4.92 18.31
N GLU A 361 -9.34 3.89 19.09
CA GLU A 361 -10.31 3.95 20.18
C GLU A 361 -9.71 4.64 21.44
N VAL A 362 -10.54 5.41 22.14
CA VAL A 362 -10.21 5.94 23.48
C VAL A 362 -10.67 4.93 24.52
N ARG A 363 -9.77 4.05 24.92
CA ARG A 363 -10.09 2.95 25.83
C ARG A 363 -10.52 3.45 27.20
N CYS A 364 -11.72 3.07 27.61
CA CYS A 364 -12.32 3.34 28.92
C CYS A 364 -12.56 2.06 29.73
N HIS A 365 -12.72 0.91 29.07
CA HIS A 365 -12.84 -0.39 29.72
C HIS A 365 -11.48 -0.93 30.19
N GLN A 366 -11.52 -1.82 31.19
CA GLN A 366 -10.39 -2.71 31.50
C GLN A 366 -10.61 -4.01 30.74
N CYS A 367 -9.70 -4.34 29.83
CA CYS A 367 -9.79 -5.59 29.07
C CYS A 367 -9.79 -6.78 30.05
N GLN A 368 -10.84 -7.60 30.00
CA GLN A 368 -10.87 -8.86 30.75
C GLN A 368 -9.80 -9.81 30.21
N GLN A 369 -9.36 -10.77 31.03
CA GLN A 369 -8.41 -11.79 30.58
C GLN A 369 -8.96 -12.53 29.35
N GLY A 370 -8.25 -12.45 28.23
CA GLY A 370 -8.62 -13.12 26.97
C GLY A 370 -9.20 -12.19 25.89
N HIS A 371 -9.68 -10.99 26.26
CA HIS A 371 -10.01 -9.93 25.30
C HIS A 371 -8.82 -8.98 25.20
N PHE A 372 -8.31 -8.75 23.99
CA PHE A 372 -7.15 -7.91 23.79
C PHE A 372 -7.43 -6.84 22.75
N CYS A 373 -7.52 -5.61 23.21
CA CYS A 373 -7.73 -4.44 22.36
C CYS A 373 -6.40 -3.80 21.94
N ASP A 374 -6.45 -3.00 20.88
CA ASP A 374 -5.37 -2.10 20.47
C ASP A 374 -5.11 -1.06 21.55
N ASP A 375 -3.85 -0.71 21.80
CA ASP A 375 -3.45 0.29 22.79
C ASP A 375 -4.34 1.54 22.67
N GLY A 376 -4.83 2.05 23.81
CA GLY A 376 -5.67 3.24 23.80
C GLY A 376 -4.93 4.43 23.19
N LEU A 377 -5.69 5.28 22.46
CA LEU A 377 -5.13 6.46 21.80
C LEU A 377 -4.38 7.35 22.79
N LEU A 378 -5.00 7.64 23.94
CA LEU A 378 -4.45 8.56 24.94
C LEU A 378 -3.17 8.00 25.56
N GLU A 379 -3.19 6.72 25.94
CA GLU A 379 -2.03 6.03 26.49
C GLU A 379 -0.87 5.97 25.49
N SER A 380 -1.15 5.82 24.19
CA SER A 380 -0.15 5.89 23.13
C SER A 380 0.44 7.29 22.97
N PHE A 381 -0.38 8.34 23.05
CA PHE A 381 0.08 9.72 22.92
C PHE A 381 1.01 10.18 24.05
N ARG A 382 0.89 9.61 25.26
CA ARG A 382 1.89 9.82 26.33
C ARG A 382 3.31 9.46 25.89
N VAL A 383 3.45 8.50 24.99
CA VAL A 383 4.73 8.11 24.38
C VAL A 383 5.01 8.91 23.11
N TYR A 384 4.00 9.16 22.27
CA TYR A 384 4.20 9.84 20.99
C TYR A 384 4.59 11.30 21.15
N ILE A 385 3.98 12.05 22.07
CA ILE A 385 4.26 13.48 22.28
C ILE A 385 5.75 13.76 22.53
N PRO A 386 6.42 13.13 23.50
CA PRO A 386 7.86 13.35 23.71
C PRO A 386 8.71 12.88 22.52
N VAL A 387 8.31 11.83 21.79
CA VAL A 387 9.02 11.36 20.59
C VAL A 387 8.87 12.36 19.44
N MET A 388 7.66 12.83 19.15
CA MET A 388 7.35 13.83 18.13
C MET A 388 8.11 15.13 18.40
N ASN A 389 8.06 15.64 19.63
CA ASN A 389 8.83 16.82 20.03
C ASN A 389 10.34 16.67 19.81
N ALA A 390 10.87 15.44 19.86
CA ALA A 390 12.29 15.18 19.73
C ALA A 390 12.76 14.84 18.31
N LEU A 391 11.88 14.32 17.45
CA LEU A 391 12.24 13.74 16.15
C LEU A 391 11.46 14.33 14.97
N CYS A 392 10.31 14.93 15.21
CA CYS A 392 9.41 15.47 14.18
C CYS A 392 9.13 16.98 14.42
N PRO A 393 10.17 17.84 14.45
CA PRO A 393 10.05 19.25 14.82
C PRO A 393 9.16 20.08 13.91
N ASN A 394 8.85 19.60 12.70
CA ASN A 394 8.06 20.33 11.71
C ASN A 394 6.61 19.82 11.58
N VAL A 395 6.16 18.93 12.48
CA VAL A 395 4.76 18.51 12.49
C VAL A 395 3.90 19.66 12.98
N GLN A 396 3.20 20.29 12.05
CA GLN A 396 2.34 21.45 12.27
C GLN A 396 0.86 21.06 12.32
N LYS A 397 0.47 19.99 11.63
CA LYS A 397 -0.91 19.51 11.59
C LYS A 397 -1.05 18.11 12.17
N LEU A 398 -2.01 17.95 13.07
CA LEU A 398 -2.37 16.68 13.68
C LEU A 398 -3.86 16.44 13.50
N ILE A 399 -4.20 15.29 12.93
CA ILE A 399 -5.56 14.80 12.76
C ILE A 399 -5.76 13.64 13.73
N LEU A 400 -6.79 13.72 14.57
CA LEU A 400 -7.17 12.64 15.49
C LEU A 400 -8.54 12.11 15.08
N ASN A 401 -8.57 10.91 14.52
CA ASN A 401 -9.79 10.18 14.22
C ASN A 401 -10.13 9.29 15.42
N ILE A 402 -11.04 9.79 16.25
CA ILE A 402 -11.33 9.21 17.56
C ILE A 402 -12.55 8.31 17.46
N LYS A 403 -12.36 7.06 17.87
CA LYS A 403 -13.45 6.10 18.04
C LYS A 403 -13.82 6.00 19.53
N THR A 404 -15.12 6.03 19.81
CA THR A 404 -15.64 5.80 21.18
C THR A 404 -15.45 4.35 21.56
N ASP A 405 -15.14 4.10 22.83
CA ASP A 405 -15.02 2.75 23.35
C ASP A 405 -16.32 1.98 23.28
N SER A 406 -16.35 0.99 22.39
CA SER A 406 -17.50 0.11 22.14
C SER A 406 -17.96 -0.69 23.37
N GLN A 407 -17.09 -0.83 24.38
CA GLN A 407 -17.39 -1.56 25.62
C GLN A 407 -17.61 -0.62 26.82
N ALA A 408 -17.59 0.69 26.62
CA ALA A 408 -17.72 1.63 27.72
C ALA A 408 -19.19 1.86 28.10
N GLY A 409 -19.59 1.36 29.27
CA GLY A 409 -20.89 1.69 29.88
C GLY A 409 -20.98 3.08 30.52
N ALA A 410 -19.93 3.93 30.43
CA ALA A 410 -19.88 5.19 31.16
C ALA A 410 -19.31 6.35 30.34
N VAL A 411 -20.19 7.06 29.61
CA VAL A 411 -19.90 8.29 28.84
C VAL A 411 -19.11 9.33 29.66
N LYS A 412 -19.42 9.48 30.95
CA LYS A 412 -18.72 10.39 31.87
C LYS A 412 -17.22 10.10 32.00
N ILE A 413 -16.82 8.83 31.95
CA ILE A 413 -15.39 8.45 32.06
C ILE A 413 -14.65 8.83 30.78
N PHE A 414 -15.28 8.59 29.63
CA PHE A 414 -14.76 8.95 28.31
C PHE A 414 -14.55 10.47 28.19
N GLU A 415 -15.58 11.26 28.52
CA GLU A 415 -15.50 12.73 28.51
C GLU A 415 -14.37 13.25 29.40
N ARG A 416 -14.28 12.77 30.64
CA ARG A 416 -13.25 13.19 31.59
C ARG A 416 -11.86 12.92 31.03
N LYS A 417 -11.61 11.69 30.55
CA LYS A 417 -10.32 11.30 29.96
C LYS A 417 -9.93 12.19 28.78
N LEU A 418 -10.88 12.49 27.89
CA LEU A 418 -10.64 13.34 26.73
C LEU A 418 -10.35 14.79 27.12
N ARG A 419 -11.09 15.36 28.07
CA ARG A 419 -10.82 16.72 28.56
C ARG A 419 -9.42 16.81 29.19
N GLU A 420 -9.07 15.87 30.07
CA GLU A 420 -7.74 15.80 30.69
C GLU A 420 -6.63 15.69 29.63
N PHE A 421 -6.84 14.88 28.59
CA PHE A 421 -5.89 14.75 27.49
C PHE A 421 -5.75 16.02 26.66
N PHE A 422 -6.87 16.59 26.20
CA PHE A 422 -6.87 17.77 25.34
C PHE A 422 -6.34 19.01 26.07
N GLU A 423 -6.73 19.22 27.33
CA GLU A 423 -6.35 20.41 28.09
C GLU A 423 -4.99 20.26 28.79
N GLY A 424 -4.54 19.03 29.04
CA GLY A 424 -3.27 18.71 29.66
C GLY A 424 -2.22 18.25 28.66
N GLU A 425 -2.18 16.94 28.42
CA GLU A 425 -1.06 16.27 27.75
C GLU A 425 -0.81 16.77 26.32
N LEU A 426 -1.86 16.90 25.51
CA LEU A 426 -1.76 17.23 24.09
C LEU A 426 -1.12 18.60 23.85
N ARG A 427 -1.35 19.58 24.74
CA ARG A 427 -0.78 20.93 24.65
C ARG A 427 0.74 20.96 24.75
N ASN A 428 1.37 19.87 25.21
CA ASN A 428 2.82 19.74 25.25
C ASN A 428 3.47 19.52 23.87
N LEU A 429 2.70 19.30 22.80
CA LEU A 429 3.22 19.29 21.44
C LEU A 429 3.73 20.68 21.07
N ARG A 430 5.01 20.81 20.74
CA ARG A 430 5.70 22.11 20.60
C ARG A 430 5.47 22.78 19.25
N SER A 431 5.48 22.01 18.16
CA SER A 431 5.44 22.51 16.79
C SER A 431 4.03 22.62 16.20
N LEU A 432 3.03 22.08 16.89
CA LEU A 432 1.67 21.96 16.37
C LEU A 432 0.97 23.34 16.24
N THR A 433 0.41 23.64 15.08
CA THR A 433 -0.35 24.87 14.82
C THR A 433 -1.81 24.58 14.50
N GLU A 434 -2.08 23.39 13.94
CA GLU A 434 -3.40 22.94 13.55
C GLU A 434 -3.73 21.58 14.19
N LEU A 435 -4.85 21.54 14.91
CA LEU A 435 -5.44 20.30 15.42
C LEU A 435 -6.81 20.10 14.75
N VAL A 436 -7.00 18.93 14.15
CA VAL A 436 -8.28 18.48 13.61
C VAL A 436 -8.72 17.25 14.39
N VAL A 437 -9.96 17.23 14.86
CA VAL A 437 -10.54 16.11 15.60
C VAL A 437 -11.78 15.66 14.86
N VAL A 438 -11.82 14.38 14.51
CA VAL A 438 -12.89 13.75 13.74
C VAL A 438 -13.48 12.63 14.58
N ASP A 439 -14.80 12.63 14.73
CA ASP A 439 -15.53 11.53 15.35
C ASP A 439 -15.69 10.40 14.32
N LEU A 440 -15.13 9.21 14.60
CA LEU A 440 -15.34 8.03 13.78
C LEU A 440 -16.66 7.37 14.20
N ILE A 441 -17.70 7.57 13.39
CA ILE A 441 -18.97 6.85 13.53
C ILE A 441 -18.73 5.40 13.11
N VAL A 442 -19.09 4.44 13.97
CA VAL A 442 -19.10 3.02 13.60
C VAL A 442 -20.47 2.72 13.00
N ASP A 443 -20.54 2.61 11.68
CA ASP A 443 -21.76 2.15 11.00
C ASP A 443 -22.17 0.77 11.55
N GLY A 444 -23.45 0.65 11.96
CA GLY A 444 -24.05 -0.63 12.35
C GLY A 444 -24.18 -0.91 13.85
N TYR A 445 -23.82 0.01 14.74
CA TYR A 445 -24.14 -0.09 16.17
C TYR A 445 -25.10 1.01 16.59
N GLU A 446 -26.41 0.74 16.48
CA GLU A 446 -27.38 1.37 17.37
C GLU A 446 -27.14 0.78 18.76
N LEU A 447 -26.66 1.59 19.69
CA LEU A 447 -26.52 1.16 21.07
C LEU A 447 -27.92 0.87 21.65
N PRO A 448 -28.06 -0.12 22.56
CA PRO A 448 -29.37 -0.61 23.02
C PRO A 448 -30.26 0.45 23.68
N ASP A 449 -29.67 1.57 24.10
CA ASP A 449 -30.37 2.73 24.61
C ASP A 449 -30.05 3.91 23.68
N GLY A 450 -31.04 4.37 22.92
CA GLY A 450 -30.95 5.36 21.84
C GLY A 450 -30.55 6.79 22.24
N ASP A 451 -29.57 6.94 23.14
CA ASP A 451 -29.23 8.21 23.81
C ASP A 451 -27.73 8.59 23.71
N ILE A 452 -26.95 7.97 22.82
CA ILE A 452 -25.60 8.51 22.45
C ILE A 452 -25.69 9.39 21.20
N GLY A 453 -26.69 10.27 21.17
CA GLY A 453 -26.53 11.58 20.59
C GLY A 453 -26.26 12.56 21.73
N SER A 454 -25.02 13.04 21.92
CA SER A 454 -24.86 14.40 22.50
C SER A 454 -23.44 14.95 22.54
N ILE A 455 -22.38 14.15 22.61
CA ILE A 455 -21.03 14.72 22.82
C ILE A 455 -20.07 14.33 21.72
N SER A 456 -19.97 15.23 20.74
CA SER A 456 -18.95 15.16 19.71
C SER A 456 -17.57 15.40 20.33
N THR A 457 -16.60 14.53 20.05
CA THR A 457 -15.22 14.70 20.51
C THR A 457 -14.63 16.00 19.95
N ALA A 458 -15.06 16.41 18.76
CA ALA A 458 -14.71 17.70 18.18
C ALA A 458 -15.19 18.87 19.06
N GLN A 459 -16.36 18.76 19.72
CA GLN A 459 -16.82 19.78 20.68
C GLN A 459 -15.94 19.84 21.93
N LEU A 460 -15.56 18.69 22.49
CA LEU A 460 -14.64 18.62 23.64
C LEU A 460 -13.25 19.19 23.30
N ALA A 461 -12.81 19.03 22.05
CA ALA A 461 -11.51 19.51 21.58
C ALA A 461 -11.49 21.02 21.27
N LYS A 462 -12.65 21.70 21.13
CA LYS A 462 -12.74 23.12 20.73
C LYS A 462 -11.79 24.07 21.49
N PRO A 463 -11.66 24.00 22.83
CA PRO A 463 -10.74 24.86 23.56
C PRO A 463 -9.28 24.64 23.14
N THR A 464 -8.88 23.38 22.92
CA THR A 464 -7.51 23.03 22.54
C THR A 464 -7.23 23.30 21.06
N VAL A 465 -8.21 23.11 20.16
CA VAL A 465 -8.11 23.58 18.77
C VAL A 465 -7.88 25.09 18.74
N SER A 466 -8.63 25.85 19.54
CA SER A 466 -8.45 27.31 19.65
C SER A 466 -7.08 27.68 20.24
N TYR A 467 -6.59 26.90 21.22
CA TYR A 467 -5.25 27.09 21.78
C TYR A 467 -4.15 26.99 20.72
N PHE A 468 -4.18 25.96 19.86
CA PHE A 468 -3.17 25.80 18.81
C PHE A 468 -3.28 26.87 17.72
N ARG A 469 -4.50 27.24 17.30
CA ARG A 469 -4.70 28.34 16.34
C ARG A 469 -4.14 29.67 16.85
N LYS A 470 -4.39 30.00 18.13
CA LYS A 470 -3.87 31.21 18.76
C LYS A 470 -2.35 31.20 18.89
N ARG A 471 -1.74 30.02 19.08
CA ARG A 471 -0.28 29.88 19.14
C ARG A 471 0.39 30.07 17.77
N ALA A 472 -0.35 29.82 16.69
CA ALA A 472 0.14 29.96 15.32
C ALA A 472 0.00 31.39 14.77
N SER A 473 -0.87 32.20 15.38
CA SER A 473 -1.04 33.63 15.09
C SER A 473 0.00 34.44 15.86
#